data_AF-A0A0C3RE52-F1
#
_entry.id   AF-A0A0C3RE52-F1
#
_cell.length_a   1.000
_cell.length_b   1.000
_cell.length_c   1.000
_cell.angle_alpha   90.00
_cell.angle_beta   90.00
_cell.angle_gamma   90.00
#
_symmetry.space_group_name_H-M   'P 1'
#
loop_
_entity.id
_entity.type
_entity.pdbx_description
1 polymer ?
#
loop_
_entity_poly.entity_id
_entity_poly.type
_entity_poly.pdbx_seq_one_letter_code
_entity_poly.pdbx_strand_id
1 'polypeptide(L)'
;MIIIMNSGATDEQIDTVVNKIRSFGLDANVSRGTERTVIGAIGDERKLDPEMFDSLSGVEYSMHIVKQYKIVSRESHKHDSVIDVGGVLIGGNQVQVIGGPCSVETQEQMDLAAEHVYTAGCRLMRGGAFKPRTSPYTFQGSGEEGLKMFRNAADKYNLRIVTELMDARMLDTFLKYDVDVIQIGTRSMQNFELLKEVGRINKPVILKRGMSATISEWLMAAEYIAAGGNHNIIFCERGIRTFETAYRNVLDVTCIPVLKKETHLPVIVDPSHAGGKAWMVPALARAAIAAGADGLLVEMHPNPCEAWCDADQALNPQEFESLMGSLKGIAGVIGRSL
;
A
#
# COMPACT_ATOMS: atom_id res chain seq x y z
N MET A 1 -2.47 25.05 11.91
CA MET A 1 -3.17 24.12 12.82
C MET A 1 -4.21 24.96 13.53
N ILE A 2 -5.37 24.41 13.85
CA ILE A 2 -6.34 25.07 14.74
C ILE A 2 -6.25 24.42 16.10
N ILE A 3 -6.15 25.23 17.14
CA ILE A 3 -6.19 24.81 18.54
C ILE A 3 -7.42 25.46 19.16
N ILE A 4 -8.31 24.64 19.70
CA ILE A 4 -9.54 25.08 20.35
C ILE A 4 -9.28 25.11 21.86
N MET A 5 -9.50 26.27 22.47
CA MET A 5 -9.37 26.45 23.92
C MET A 5 -10.70 26.16 24.62
N ASN A 6 -10.66 25.66 25.85
CA ASN A 6 -11.83 25.54 26.72
C ASN A 6 -12.49 26.92 26.94
N SER A 7 -13.81 26.95 27.18
CA SER A 7 -14.57 28.21 27.38
C SER A 7 -14.04 29.09 28.52
N GLY A 8 -13.41 28.49 29.53
CA GLY A 8 -12.83 29.19 30.67
C GLY A 8 -11.31 29.38 30.61
N ALA A 9 -10.69 29.22 29.43
CA ALA A 9 -9.25 29.33 29.31
C ALA A 9 -8.77 30.74 29.69
N THR A 10 -7.78 30.82 30.56
CA THR A 10 -7.21 32.10 31.01
C THR A 10 -6.27 32.69 29.96
N ASP A 11 -6.00 33.99 30.04
CA ASP A 11 -5.02 34.65 29.15
C ASP A 11 -3.63 34.01 29.26
N GLU A 12 -3.22 33.58 30.45
CA GLU A 12 -1.96 32.87 30.67
C GLU A 12 -1.90 31.51 29.94
N GLN A 13 -3.02 30.78 29.92
CA GLN A 13 -3.13 29.53 29.17
C GLN A 13 -3.09 29.76 27.66
N ILE A 14 -3.76 30.80 27.18
CA ILE A 14 -3.72 31.22 25.77
C ILE A 14 -2.28 31.60 25.37
N ASP A 15 -1.60 32.40 26.19
CA ASP A 15 -0.22 32.82 25.96
C ASP A 15 0.74 31.64 25.97
N THR A 16 0.51 30.65 26.83
CA THR A 16 1.29 29.39 26.84
C THR A 16 1.21 28.68 25.49
N VAL A 17 0.01 28.56 24.93
CA VAL A 17 -0.19 27.95 23.60
C VAL A 17 0.48 28.77 22.50
N VAL A 18 0.29 30.10 22.50
CA VAL A 18 0.91 31.02 21.53
C VAL A 18 2.43 30.93 21.58
N ASN A 19 3.01 30.94 22.77
CA ASN A 19 4.46 30.83 22.96
C ASN A 19 4.99 29.47 22.49
N LYS A 20 4.24 28.39 22.71
CA LYS A 20 4.59 27.07 22.18
C LYS A 20 4.53 27.03 20.66
N ILE A 21 3.54 27.63 20.00
CA ILE A 21 3.53 27.76 18.53
C ILE A 21 4.79 28.50 18.06
N ARG A 22 5.11 29.63 18.71
CA ARG A 22 6.29 30.46 18.39
C ARG A 22 7.61 29.75 18.61
N SER A 23 7.71 28.83 19.57
CA SER A 23 8.95 28.07 19.79
C SER A 23 9.31 27.15 18.62
N PHE A 24 8.35 26.80 17.74
CA PHE A 24 8.61 26.07 16.49
C PHE A 24 8.89 26.98 15.29
N GLY A 25 8.96 28.31 15.49
CA GLY A 25 9.18 29.29 14.43
C GLY A 25 7.93 29.59 13.59
N LEU A 26 6.73 29.35 14.14
CA LEU A 26 5.45 29.73 13.54
C LEU A 26 4.88 30.97 14.23
N ASP A 27 3.93 31.65 13.58
CA ASP A 27 3.15 32.71 14.23
C ASP A 27 1.78 32.18 14.69
N ALA A 28 1.08 32.92 15.55
CA ALA A 28 -0.22 32.54 16.07
C ALA A 28 -1.22 33.68 15.96
N ASN A 29 -2.42 33.38 15.47
CA ASN A 29 -3.56 34.28 15.47
C ASN A 29 -4.60 33.80 16.48
N VAL A 30 -4.92 34.65 17.45
CA VAL A 30 -5.90 34.35 18.49
C VAL A 30 -7.24 35.01 18.14
N SER A 31 -8.25 34.18 17.93
CA SER A 31 -9.64 34.59 17.70
C SER A 31 -10.47 34.31 18.94
N ARG A 32 -10.82 35.37 19.69
CA ARG A 32 -11.67 35.28 20.87
C ARG A 32 -13.14 35.37 20.46
N GLY A 33 -13.81 34.22 20.41
CA GLY A 33 -15.25 34.13 20.17
C GLY A 33 -16.07 34.33 21.45
N THR A 34 -17.38 34.42 21.30
CA THR A 34 -18.32 34.54 22.44
C THR A 34 -18.39 33.28 23.30
N GLU A 35 -18.14 32.11 22.73
CA GLU A 35 -18.23 30.81 23.42
C GLU A 35 -16.88 30.11 23.60
N ARG A 36 -15.94 30.37 22.69
CA ARG A 36 -14.66 29.67 22.58
C ARG A 36 -13.58 30.61 22.06
N THR A 37 -12.35 30.40 22.53
CA THR A 37 -11.15 31.00 21.92
C THR A 37 -10.51 30.00 20.98
N VAL A 38 -10.17 30.44 19.78
CA VAL A 38 -9.53 29.64 18.74
C VAL A 38 -8.16 30.22 18.44
N ILE A 39 -7.13 29.39 18.43
CA ILE A 39 -5.76 29.79 18.09
C ILE A 39 -5.36 29.12 16.78
N GLY A 40 -5.12 29.92 15.75
CA GLY A 40 -4.61 29.46 14.46
C GLY A 40 -3.09 29.59 14.39
N ALA A 41 -2.37 28.48 14.23
CA ALA A 41 -0.95 28.51 13.92
C ALA A 41 -0.73 28.84 12.43
N ILE A 42 0.04 29.90 12.15
CA ILE A 42 0.36 30.43 10.83
C ILE A 42 1.78 30.02 10.46
N GLY A 43 1.94 29.31 9.35
CA GLY A 43 3.21 28.79 8.85
C GLY A 43 3.10 27.32 8.42
N ASP A 44 4.23 26.62 8.35
CA ASP A 44 4.25 25.17 8.04
C ASP A 44 3.83 24.35 9.27
N GLU A 45 2.52 24.27 9.47
CA GLU A 45 1.90 23.60 10.62
C GLU A 45 2.20 22.10 10.71
N ARG A 46 2.79 21.48 9.67
CA ARG A 46 3.19 20.07 9.66
C ARG A 46 4.32 19.74 10.65
N LYS A 47 4.97 20.78 11.18
CA LYS A 47 5.98 20.67 12.24
C LYS A 47 5.38 20.53 13.64
N LEU A 48 4.07 20.73 13.76
CA LEU A 48 3.35 20.74 15.03
C LEU A 48 2.57 19.43 15.16
N ASP A 49 2.72 18.71 16.26
CA ASP A 49 1.89 17.54 16.56
C ASP A 49 0.73 17.97 17.48
N PRO A 50 -0.54 17.65 17.17
CA PRO A 50 -1.69 17.94 18.02
C PRO A 50 -1.50 17.53 19.48
N GLU A 51 -0.88 16.36 19.75
CA GLU A 51 -0.69 15.87 21.11
C GLU A 51 0.14 16.83 21.98
N MET A 52 1.06 17.58 21.36
CA MET A 52 1.85 18.60 22.05
C MET A 52 0.98 19.73 22.60
N PHE A 53 -0.17 20.00 22.00
CA PHE A 53 -1.06 21.09 22.39
C PHE A 53 -2.22 20.58 23.23
N ASP A 54 -2.76 19.40 22.91
CA ASP A 54 -3.85 18.77 23.66
C ASP A 54 -3.48 18.52 25.13
N SER A 55 -2.19 18.35 25.42
CA SER A 55 -1.69 18.19 26.79
C SER A 55 -1.60 19.51 27.58
N LEU A 56 -1.78 20.67 26.95
CA LEU A 56 -1.65 21.97 27.62
C LEU A 56 -2.93 22.33 28.37
N SER A 57 -2.78 22.88 29.58
CA SER A 57 -3.91 23.38 30.35
C SER A 57 -4.69 24.45 29.57
N GLY A 58 -6.01 24.34 29.55
CA GLY A 58 -6.87 25.28 28.84
C GLY A 58 -7.12 24.91 27.38
N VAL A 59 -6.43 23.91 26.81
CA VAL A 59 -6.74 23.37 25.47
C VAL A 59 -7.86 22.33 25.58
N GLU A 60 -8.81 22.38 24.65
CA GLU A 60 -9.88 21.39 24.50
C GLU A 60 -9.45 20.30 23.52
N TYR A 61 -9.00 20.70 22.33
CA TYR A 61 -8.36 19.83 21.34
C TYR A 61 -7.69 20.67 20.24
N SER A 62 -6.83 20.03 19.45
CA SER A 62 -6.14 20.62 18.32
C SER A 62 -6.23 19.74 17.07
N MET A 63 -6.19 20.37 15.90
CA MET A 63 -6.30 19.67 14.63
C MET A 63 -5.55 20.39 13.52
N HIS A 64 -4.98 19.60 12.61
CA HIS A 64 -4.43 20.12 11.38
C HIS A 64 -5.52 20.62 10.44
N ILE A 65 -5.21 21.70 9.72
CA ILE A 65 -6.03 22.23 8.62
C ILE A 65 -5.50 21.68 7.30
N VAL A 66 -4.17 21.57 7.17
CA VAL A 66 -3.52 21.12 5.94
C VAL A 66 -3.23 19.62 5.98
N LYS A 67 -3.19 19.01 4.79
CA LYS A 67 -2.75 17.62 4.63
C LYS A 67 -1.29 17.48 5.08
N GLN A 68 -1.05 16.43 5.86
CA GLN A 68 0.27 16.14 6.42
C GLN A 68 1.22 15.50 5.40
N TYR A 69 0.68 14.84 4.38
CA TYR A 69 1.42 14.31 3.23
C TYR A 69 1.44 15.34 2.11
N LYS A 70 2.62 15.78 1.67
CA LYS A 70 2.79 16.76 0.60
C LYS A 70 3.26 16.10 -0.68
N ILE A 71 4.34 15.33 -0.65
CA ILE A 71 5.00 14.77 -1.83
C ILE A 71 4.05 13.85 -2.57
N VAL A 72 3.33 12.97 -1.86
CA VAL A 72 2.41 12.01 -2.49
C VAL A 72 1.03 12.60 -2.79
N SER A 73 0.77 13.85 -2.42
CA SER A 73 -0.55 14.47 -2.59
C SER A 73 -0.81 14.92 -4.03
N ARG A 74 -2.05 14.77 -4.49
CA ARG A 74 -2.47 15.32 -5.80
C ARG A 74 -2.43 16.85 -5.83
N GLU A 75 -2.53 17.49 -4.66
CA GLU A 75 -2.45 18.94 -4.54
C GLU A 75 -1.07 19.46 -4.95
N SER A 76 0.01 18.76 -4.57
CA SER A 76 1.37 19.10 -4.96
C SER A 76 1.73 18.60 -6.37
N HIS A 77 1.14 17.48 -6.80
CA HIS A 77 1.38 16.86 -8.10
C HIS A 77 0.06 16.50 -8.80
N LYS A 78 -0.39 17.37 -9.71
CA LYS A 78 -1.75 17.31 -10.28
C LYS A 78 -2.00 16.10 -11.20
N HIS A 79 -0.98 15.69 -11.96
CA HIS A 79 -1.09 14.63 -12.96
C HIS A 79 -0.86 13.26 -12.34
N ASP A 80 -1.48 12.21 -12.89
CA ASP A 80 -1.26 10.84 -12.44
C ASP A 80 0.19 10.42 -12.66
N SER A 81 0.76 9.72 -11.68
CA SER A 81 2.03 9.03 -11.84
C SER A 81 1.81 7.70 -12.52
N VAL A 82 2.70 7.38 -13.47
CA VAL A 82 2.78 6.07 -14.11
C VAL A 82 4.13 5.48 -13.75
N ILE A 83 4.12 4.35 -13.06
CA ILE A 83 5.35 3.68 -12.61
C ILE A 83 5.76 2.66 -13.66
N ASP A 84 6.98 2.81 -14.18
CA ASP A 84 7.56 1.90 -15.16
C ASP A 84 8.33 0.77 -14.47
N VAL A 85 7.84 -0.46 -14.64
CA VAL A 85 8.49 -1.68 -14.20
C VAL A 85 9.07 -2.39 -15.42
N GLY A 86 10.19 -1.89 -15.94
CA GLY A 86 10.91 -2.51 -17.06
C GLY A 86 10.06 -2.67 -18.32
N GLY A 87 9.33 -1.63 -18.71
CA GLY A 87 8.41 -1.57 -19.83
C GLY A 87 6.96 -1.96 -19.51
N VAL A 88 6.65 -2.24 -18.23
CA VAL A 88 5.29 -2.51 -17.76
C VAL A 88 4.80 -1.31 -16.95
N LEU A 89 3.82 -0.59 -17.48
CA LEU A 89 3.32 0.66 -16.91
C LEU A 89 2.17 0.41 -15.95
N ILE A 90 2.34 0.76 -14.67
CA ILE A 90 1.29 0.70 -13.64
C ILE A 90 0.78 2.12 -13.37
N GLY A 91 -0.55 2.31 -13.43
CA GLY A 91 -1.20 3.64 -13.35
C GLY A 91 -1.60 4.23 -14.70
N GLY A 92 -1.28 3.57 -15.81
CA GLY A 92 -1.68 3.96 -17.16
C GLY A 92 -3.07 3.45 -17.57
N ASN A 93 -3.40 3.54 -18.87
CA ASN A 93 -4.67 3.05 -19.40
C ASN A 93 -4.87 1.54 -19.23
N GLN A 94 -3.79 0.78 -19.36
CA GLN A 94 -3.79 -0.67 -19.18
C GLN A 94 -3.73 -1.02 -17.68
N VAL A 95 -4.74 -1.74 -17.22
CA VAL A 95 -4.79 -2.35 -15.88
C VAL A 95 -3.82 -3.53 -15.85
N GLN A 96 -2.92 -3.56 -14.86
CA GLN A 96 -1.95 -4.65 -14.73
C GLN A 96 -2.43 -5.70 -13.73
N VAL A 97 -2.34 -6.99 -14.08
CA VAL A 97 -2.55 -8.09 -13.13
C VAL A 97 -1.22 -8.73 -12.81
N ILE A 98 -0.95 -8.83 -11.52
CA ILE A 98 0.25 -9.44 -10.94
C ILE A 98 -0.21 -10.79 -10.36
N GLY A 99 -0.09 -11.85 -11.15
CA GLY A 99 -0.46 -13.21 -10.77
C GLY A 99 0.72 -13.99 -10.19
N GLY A 100 0.44 -15.00 -9.37
CA GLY A 100 1.46 -15.96 -8.96
C GLY A 100 1.26 -16.51 -7.54
N PRO A 101 2.11 -17.45 -7.13
CA PRO A 101 1.92 -18.23 -5.91
C PRO A 101 2.17 -17.42 -4.66
N CYS A 102 1.57 -17.87 -3.55
CA CYS A 102 1.76 -17.25 -2.23
C CYS A 102 3.22 -17.28 -1.77
N SER A 103 3.89 -18.40 -2.04
CA SER A 103 5.25 -18.69 -1.63
C SER A 103 6.02 -19.26 -2.81
N VAL A 104 7.34 -19.07 -2.81
CA VAL A 104 8.23 -19.80 -3.71
C VAL A 104 8.56 -21.14 -3.08
N GLU A 105 8.05 -22.23 -3.64
CA GLU A 105 8.11 -23.56 -3.03
C GLU A 105 9.21 -24.41 -3.67
N THR A 106 9.08 -24.69 -4.97
CA THR A 106 10.05 -25.47 -5.75
C THR A 106 10.27 -24.85 -7.13
N GLN A 107 11.36 -25.20 -7.82
CA GLN A 107 11.61 -24.71 -9.18
C GLN A 107 10.52 -25.14 -10.16
N GLU A 108 10.05 -26.39 -10.07
CA GLU A 108 8.98 -26.93 -10.92
C GLU A 108 7.65 -26.18 -10.72
N GLN A 109 7.28 -25.94 -9.45
CA GLN A 109 6.09 -25.17 -9.10
C GLN A 109 6.18 -23.74 -9.67
N MET A 110 7.34 -23.09 -9.54
CA MET A 110 7.53 -21.74 -10.07
C MET A 110 7.54 -21.69 -11.60
N ASP A 111 8.13 -22.68 -12.26
CA ASP A 111 8.16 -22.79 -13.72
C ASP A 111 6.75 -22.90 -14.31
N LEU A 112 5.92 -23.80 -13.73
CA LEU A 112 4.51 -23.96 -14.11
C LEU A 112 3.71 -22.69 -13.81
N ALA A 113 3.94 -22.06 -12.66
CA ALA A 113 3.26 -20.83 -12.30
C ALA A 113 3.60 -19.70 -13.28
N ALA A 114 4.86 -19.56 -13.69
CA ALA A 114 5.29 -18.55 -14.65
C ALA A 114 4.65 -18.76 -16.03
N GLU A 115 4.57 -20.01 -16.49
CA GLU A 115 3.87 -20.37 -17.73
C GLU A 115 2.39 -19.96 -17.70
N HIS A 116 1.67 -20.31 -16.63
CA HIS A 116 0.26 -19.96 -16.49
C HIS A 116 0.03 -18.46 -16.36
N VAL A 117 0.87 -17.74 -15.60
CA VAL A 117 0.81 -16.28 -15.47
C VAL A 117 1.02 -15.61 -16.84
N TYR A 118 2.04 -16.03 -17.58
CA TYR A 118 2.33 -15.52 -18.92
C TYR A 118 1.19 -15.82 -19.91
N THR A 119 0.71 -17.07 -19.93
CA THR A 119 -0.37 -17.52 -20.83
C THR A 119 -1.68 -16.77 -20.58
N ALA A 120 -1.95 -16.41 -19.31
CA ALA A 120 -3.09 -15.58 -18.93
C ALA A 120 -2.94 -14.09 -19.35
N GLY A 121 -1.83 -13.71 -19.97
CA GLY A 121 -1.55 -12.37 -20.48
C GLY A 121 -0.91 -11.42 -19.45
N CYS A 122 -0.51 -11.92 -18.29
CA CYS A 122 0.17 -11.09 -17.28
C CYS A 122 1.63 -10.84 -17.67
N ARG A 123 2.14 -9.65 -17.29
CA ARG A 123 3.55 -9.25 -17.51
C ARG A 123 4.36 -9.16 -16.22
N LEU A 124 3.66 -9.25 -15.09
CA LEU A 124 4.21 -9.23 -13.75
C LEU A 124 3.83 -10.53 -13.05
N MET A 125 4.77 -11.07 -12.28
CA MET A 125 4.56 -12.25 -11.47
C MET A 125 4.89 -11.93 -10.02
N ARG A 126 4.13 -12.48 -9.09
CA ARG A 126 4.41 -12.36 -7.66
C ARG A 126 4.79 -13.69 -7.03
N GLY A 127 5.58 -13.64 -5.95
CA GLY A 127 6.02 -14.83 -5.22
C GLY A 127 6.75 -14.46 -3.93
N GLY A 128 6.43 -15.12 -2.82
CA GLY A 128 7.06 -14.85 -1.53
C GLY A 128 8.28 -15.75 -1.28
N ALA A 129 9.49 -15.22 -1.44
CA ALA A 129 10.72 -15.94 -1.08
C ALA A 129 10.96 -15.99 0.44
N PHE A 130 10.46 -14.97 1.16
CA PHE A 130 10.49 -14.85 2.60
C PHE A 130 9.04 -14.75 3.12
N LYS A 131 8.71 -15.44 4.22
CA LYS A 131 7.33 -15.49 4.73
C LYS A 131 7.24 -15.00 6.18
N PRO A 132 6.47 -13.94 6.47
CA PRO A 132 6.16 -13.55 7.85
C PRO A 132 5.10 -14.50 8.41
N ARG A 133 5.51 -15.48 9.21
CA ARG A 133 4.59 -16.45 9.80
C ARG A 133 4.35 -16.18 11.28
N THR A 134 3.09 -16.29 11.69
CA THR A 134 2.71 -16.23 13.10
C THR A 134 3.30 -17.39 13.91
N SER A 135 3.45 -18.57 13.28
CA SER A 135 4.07 -19.74 13.90
C SER A 135 5.49 -19.96 13.37
N PRO A 136 6.51 -20.08 14.25
CA PRO A 136 7.89 -20.33 13.84
C PRO A 136 8.11 -21.74 13.27
N TYR A 137 7.16 -22.66 13.45
CA TYR A 137 7.26 -24.05 12.99
C TYR A 137 6.71 -24.26 11.57
N THR A 138 6.12 -23.23 10.98
CA THR A 138 5.59 -23.29 9.61
C THR A 138 6.66 -22.91 8.59
N PHE A 139 6.46 -23.23 7.32
CA PHE A 139 7.38 -22.85 6.25
C PHE A 139 7.67 -21.34 6.25
N GLN A 140 8.95 -20.98 6.38
CA GLN A 140 9.45 -19.60 6.52
C GLN A 140 9.84 -18.95 5.19
N GLY A 141 9.75 -19.68 4.08
CA GLY A 141 10.27 -19.27 2.78
C GLY A 141 11.62 -19.92 2.45
N SER A 142 11.94 -19.96 1.16
CA SER A 142 13.18 -20.53 0.63
C SER A 142 14.35 -19.53 0.62
N GLY A 143 14.15 -18.31 1.12
CA GLY A 143 15.18 -17.29 1.25
C GLY A 143 15.82 -16.91 -0.08
N GLU A 144 17.15 -16.80 -0.09
CA GLU A 144 17.95 -16.44 -1.27
C GLU A 144 17.78 -17.44 -2.43
N GLU A 145 17.76 -18.75 -2.14
CA GLU A 145 17.47 -19.78 -3.17
C GLU A 145 16.04 -19.61 -3.72
N GLY A 146 15.10 -19.14 -2.90
CA GLY A 146 13.77 -18.71 -3.33
C GLY A 146 13.81 -17.63 -4.41
N LEU A 147 14.60 -16.57 -4.19
CA LEU A 147 14.77 -15.50 -5.18
C LEU A 147 15.40 -16.00 -6.48
N LYS A 148 16.39 -16.89 -6.37
CA LYS A 148 17.02 -17.54 -7.53
C LYS A 148 16.01 -18.35 -8.35
N MET A 149 15.22 -19.21 -7.68
CA MET A 149 14.19 -20.01 -8.35
C MET A 149 13.16 -19.13 -9.05
N PHE A 150 12.74 -18.06 -8.38
CA PHE A 150 11.78 -17.12 -8.91
C PHE A 150 12.32 -16.40 -10.16
N ARG A 151 13.56 -15.88 -10.09
CA ARG A 151 14.20 -15.22 -11.23
C ARG A 151 14.32 -16.16 -12.44
N ASN A 152 14.80 -17.39 -12.21
CA ASN A 152 14.94 -18.42 -13.24
C ASN A 152 13.61 -18.74 -13.95
N ALA A 153 12.51 -18.83 -13.20
CA ALA A 153 11.20 -19.12 -13.78
C ALA A 153 10.66 -17.91 -14.58
N ALA A 154 10.79 -16.71 -14.02
CA ALA A 154 10.28 -15.48 -14.63
C ALA A 154 11.04 -15.08 -15.91
N ASP A 155 12.35 -15.32 -15.97
CA ASP A 155 13.19 -14.97 -17.14
C ASP A 155 12.79 -15.71 -18.42
N LYS A 156 12.29 -16.95 -18.30
CA LYS A 156 11.83 -17.75 -19.45
C LYS A 156 10.71 -17.06 -20.24
N TYR A 157 9.94 -16.20 -19.55
CA TYR A 157 8.78 -15.51 -20.09
C TYR A 157 8.90 -13.98 -20.03
N ASN A 158 10.09 -13.46 -19.68
CA ASN A 158 10.34 -12.03 -19.48
C ASN A 158 9.33 -11.37 -18.50
N LEU A 159 8.98 -12.09 -17.42
CA LEU A 159 8.08 -11.60 -16.39
C LEU A 159 8.84 -10.75 -15.37
N ARG A 160 8.20 -9.66 -14.92
CA ARG A 160 8.71 -8.79 -13.86
C ARG A 160 8.33 -9.34 -12.49
N ILE A 161 9.30 -9.55 -11.61
CA ILE A 161 9.05 -10.20 -10.32
C ILE A 161 8.71 -9.19 -9.22
N VAL A 162 7.69 -9.54 -8.45
CA VAL A 162 7.23 -8.81 -7.28
C VAL A 162 7.39 -9.70 -6.05
N THR A 163 8.21 -9.29 -5.08
CA THR A 163 8.44 -10.08 -3.86
C THR A 163 8.53 -9.21 -2.61
N GLU A 164 8.14 -9.79 -1.47
CA GLU A 164 7.99 -9.06 -0.21
C GLU A 164 9.31 -8.93 0.54
N LEU A 165 9.69 -7.69 0.84
CA LEU A 165 10.82 -7.37 1.70
C LEU A 165 10.34 -7.22 3.14
N MET A 166 10.80 -8.10 4.02
CA MET A 166 10.41 -8.09 5.43
C MET A 166 11.37 -7.29 6.32
N ASP A 167 12.62 -7.10 5.89
CA ASP A 167 13.71 -6.57 6.70
C ASP A 167 14.73 -5.86 5.79
N ALA A 168 15.22 -4.70 6.23
CA ALA A 168 16.14 -3.88 5.46
C ALA A 168 17.48 -4.59 5.19
N ARG A 169 17.89 -5.53 6.06
CA ARG A 169 19.13 -6.31 5.90
C ARG A 169 19.11 -7.21 4.65
N MET A 170 17.94 -7.46 4.07
CA MET A 170 17.80 -8.27 2.86
C MET A 170 17.85 -7.44 1.57
N LEU A 171 17.95 -6.11 1.67
CA LEU A 171 17.97 -5.22 0.50
C LEU A 171 19.09 -5.57 -0.47
N ASP A 172 20.30 -5.82 0.02
CA ASP A 172 21.44 -6.19 -0.82
C ASP A 172 21.17 -7.48 -1.61
N THR A 173 20.53 -8.47 -0.98
CA THR A 173 20.10 -9.69 -1.65
C THR A 173 19.04 -9.41 -2.72
N PHE A 174 18.05 -8.56 -2.42
CA PHE A 174 17.02 -8.19 -3.40
C PHE A 174 17.62 -7.49 -4.62
N LEU A 175 18.59 -6.61 -4.42
CA LEU A 175 19.30 -5.92 -5.49
C LEU A 175 20.19 -6.89 -6.28
N LYS A 176 20.88 -7.83 -5.61
CA LYS A 176 21.70 -8.87 -6.24
C LYS A 176 20.90 -9.75 -7.21
N TYR A 177 19.65 -10.09 -6.87
CA TYR A 177 18.78 -10.91 -7.71
C TYR A 177 17.89 -10.10 -8.65
N ASP A 178 18.13 -8.80 -8.75
CA ASP A 178 17.38 -7.86 -9.58
C ASP A 178 15.87 -7.99 -9.43
N VAL A 179 15.39 -7.93 -8.18
CA VAL A 179 13.96 -7.83 -7.91
C VAL A 179 13.41 -6.58 -8.59
N ASP A 180 12.41 -6.75 -9.47
CA ASP A 180 11.84 -5.66 -10.26
C ASP A 180 10.99 -4.72 -9.40
N VAL A 181 10.19 -5.27 -8.48
CA VAL A 181 9.32 -4.50 -7.56
C VAL A 181 9.42 -5.05 -6.14
N ILE A 182 9.67 -4.16 -5.18
CA ILE A 182 9.67 -4.48 -3.76
C ILE A 182 8.26 -4.35 -3.21
N GLN A 183 7.73 -5.38 -2.58
CA GLN A 183 6.48 -5.29 -1.82
C GLN A 183 6.80 -5.05 -0.34
N ILE A 184 6.18 -4.03 0.24
CA ILE A 184 6.08 -3.86 1.69
C ILE A 184 4.74 -4.42 2.14
N GLY A 185 4.79 -5.51 2.88
CA GLY A 185 3.60 -6.19 3.38
C GLY A 185 2.83 -5.37 4.40
N THR A 186 1.55 -5.71 4.56
CA THR A 186 0.61 -5.08 5.50
C THR A 186 1.13 -4.99 6.94
N ARG A 187 1.91 -5.97 7.40
CA ARG A 187 2.49 -5.97 8.76
C ARG A 187 3.63 -4.97 8.93
N SER A 188 4.26 -4.57 7.82
CA SER A 188 5.40 -3.67 7.79
C SER A 188 5.03 -2.27 7.28
N MET A 189 3.74 -1.97 7.05
CA MET A 189 3.30 -0.66 6.53
C MET A 189 3.79 0.50 7.41
N GLN A 190 3.88 0.33 8.74
CA GLN A 190 4.39 1.34 9.67
C GLN A 190 5.79 1.00 10.21
N ASN A 191 6.53 0.10 9.57
CA ASN A 191 7.93 -0.10 9.87
C ASN A 191 8.75 1.04 9.24
N PHE A 192 8.74 2.21 9.87
CA PHE A 192 9.31 3.43 9.27
C PHE A 192 10.80 3.33 8.97
N GLU A 193 11.57 2.56 9.74
CA GLU A 193 12.98 2.33 9.43
C GLU A 193 13.15 1.52 8.13
N LEU A 194 12.35 0.48 7.93
CA LEU A 194 12.31 -0.23 6.65
C LEU A 194 11.90 0.70 5.49
N LEU A 195 10.87 1.52 5.70
CA LEU A 195 10.39 2.47 4.68
C LEU A 195 11.46 3.50 4.30
N LYS A 196 12.23 4.00 5.27
CA LYS A 196 13.34 4.94 5.02
C LYS A 196 14.44 4.31 4.19
N GLU A 197 14.84 3.06 4.49
CA GLU A 197 15.87 2.37 3.70
C GLU A 197 15.39 2.08 2.27
N VAL A 198 14.13 1.66 2.12
CA VAL A 198 13.51 1.45 0.79
C VAL A 198 13.32 2.78 0.03
N GLY A 199 13.14 3.89 0.75
CA GLY A 199 13.10 5.24 0.20
C GLY A 199 14.42 5.70 -0.42
N ARG A 200 15.55 5.11 -0.03
CA ARG A 200 16.90 5.49 -0.52
C ARG A 200 17.31 4.77 -1.81
N ILE A 201 16.56 3.76 -2.23
CA ILE A 201 16.85 3.01 -3.46
C ILE A 201 15.90 3.40 -4.58
N ASN A 202 16.32 3.21 -5.83
CA ASN A 202 15.49 3.52 -6.99
C ASN A 202 14.83 2.25 -7.56
N LYS A 203 13.99 1.59 -6.75
CA LYS A 203 13.17 0.44 -7.17
C LYS A 203 11.70 0.74 -6.91
N PRO A 204 10.77 0.37 -7.82
CA PRO A 204 9.35 0.45 -7.57
C PRO A 204 8.93 -0.27 -6.28
N VAL A 205 8.00 0.33 -5.54
CA VAL A 205 7.53 -0.18 -4.25
C VAL A 205 6.02 -0.34 -4.25
N ILE A 206 5.54 -1.56 -4.02
CA ILE A 206 4.14 -1.80 -3.66
C ILE A 206 3.99 -1.70 -2.15
N LEU A 207 3.30 -0.67 -1.67
CA LEU A 207 3.02 -0.46 -0.26
C LEU A 207 1.61 -0.97 0.07
N LYS A 208 1.51 -2.13 0.72
CA LYS A 208 0.21 -2.66 1.17
C LYS A 208 -0.33 -1.87 2.36
N ARG A 209 -1.64 -1.62 2.36
CA ARG A 209 -2.33 -1.02 3.52
C ARG A 209 -2.22 -1.93 4.74
N GLY A 210 -2.01 -1.33 5.91
CA GLY A 210 -2.06 -1.94 7.23
C GLY A 210 -3.50 -2.35 7.58
N MET A 211 -3.70 -3.46 8.29
CA MET A 211 -5.04 -4.02 8.54
C MET A 211 -5.96 -3.07 9.32
N SER A 212 -5.39 -2.12 10.06
CA SER A 212 -6.15 -1.15 10.86
C SER A 212 -5.76 0.29 10.52
N ALA A 213 -5.05 0.48 9.41
CA ALA A 213 -4.60 1.81 9.00
C ALA A 213 -5.73 2.59 8.34
N THR A 214 -5.91 3.83 8.75
CA THR A 214 -6.66 4.84 8.01
C THR A 214 -5.96 5.18 6.69
N ILE A 215 -6.69 5.81 5.77
CA ILE A 215 -6.14 6.30 4.50
C ILE A 215 -5.03 7.34 4.76
N SER A 216 -5.20 8.20 5.77
CA SER A 216 -4.20 9.22 6.13
C SER A 216 -2.88 8.59 6.60
N GLU A 217 -2.94 7.60 7.49
CA GLU A 217 -1.74 6.89 7.96
C GLU A 217 -1.03 6.16 6.82
N TRP A 218 -1.78 5.62 5.87
CA TRP A 218 -1.22 4.95 4.70
C TRP A 218 -0.55 5.92 3.72
N LEU A 219 -1.17 7.08 3.48
CA LEU A 219 -0.56 8.18 2.71
C LEU A 219 0.72 8.70 3.38
N MET A 220 0.71 8.84 4.70
CA MET A 220 1.92 9.20 5.45
C MET A 220 3.00 8.13 5.34
N ALA A 221 2.67 6.84 5.37
CA ALA A 221 3.66 5.78 5.15
C ALA A 221 4.30 5.87 3.75
N ALA A 222 3.55 6.22 2.71
CA ALA A 222 4.12 6.51 1.40
C ALA A 222 4.99 7.77 1.39
N GLU A 223 4.59 8.81 2.13
CA GLU A 223 5.37 10.04 2.30
C GLU A 223 6.75 9.76 2.90
N TYR A 224 6.88 8.78 3.82
CA TYR A 224 8.19 8.34 4.36
C TYR A 224 9.13 7.78 3.28
N ILE A 225 8.60 6.96 2.35
CA ILE A 225 9.39 6.43 1.23
C ILE A 225 9.77 7.59 0.29
N ALA A 226 8.79 8.43 -0.06
CA ALA A 226 8.99 9.54 -0.98
C ALA A 226 9.99 10.58 -0.46
N ALA A 227 9.95 10.89 0.84
CA ALA A 227 10.90 11.78 1.50
C ALA A 227 12.34 11.24 1.49
N GLY A 228 12.52 9.92 1.35
CA GLY A 228 13.82 9.29 1.14
C GLY A 228 14.40 9.48 -0.27
N GLY A 229 13.57 9.93 -1.23
CA GLY A 229 13.95 10.19 -2.63
C GLY A 229 13.32 9.22 -3.64
N ASN A 230 12.68 8.13 -3.20
CA ASN A 230 12.03 7.17 -4.09
C ASN A 230 10.55 7.50 -4.30
N HIS A 231 10.23 8.01 -5.48
CA HIS A 231 8.85 8.39 -5.84
C HIS A 231 8.09 7.28 -6.58
N ASN A 232 8.70 6.11 -6.79
CA ASN A 232 8.10 5.00 -7.52
C ASN A 232 7.23 4.12 -6.61
N ILE A 233 6.12 4.69 -6.12
CA ILE A 233 5.28 4.06 -5.11
C ILE A 233 3.94 3.67 -5.71
N ILE A 234 3.46 2.47 -5.37
CA ILE A 234 2.19 1.91 -5.79
C ILE A 234 1.43 1.49 -4.52
N PHE A 235 0.23 2.03 -4.33
CA PHE A 235 -0.63 1.64 -3.23
C PHE A 235 -1.30 0.29 -3.52
N CYS A 236 -1.34 -0.62 -2.55
CA CYS A 236 -2.12 -1.86 -2.62
C CYS A 236 -3.13 -1.98 -1.47
N GLU A 237 -4.41 -1.79 -1.76
CA GLU A 237 -5.52 -2.06 -0.83
C GLU A 237 -5.73 -3.56 -0.72
N ARG A 238 -5.90 -4.08 0.49
CA ARG A 238 -5.88 -5.53 0.77
C ARG A 238 -6.87 -5.96 1.85
N GLY A 239 -7.78 -5.07 2.20
CA GLY A 239 -8.77 -5.20 3.24
C GLY A 239 -8.30 -4.72 4.62
N ILE A 240 -9.28 -4.20 5.37
CA ILE A 240 -9.15 -3.78 6.75
C ILE A 240 -9.86 -4.75 7.70
N ARG A 241 -9.39 -4.79 8.94
CA ARG A 241 -10.01 -5.55 10.02
C ARG A 241 -11.23 -4.80 10.52
N THR A 242 -12.32 -5.53 10.69
CA THR A 242 -13.56 -5.05 11.30
C THR A 242 -14.04 -6.08 12.33
N PHE A 243 -15.29 -5.97 12.78
CA PHE A 243 -15.93 -6.95 13.66
C PHE A 243 -16.40 -8.22 12.91
N GLU A 244 -16.39 -8.21 11.58
CA GLU A 244 -16.91 -9.30 10.75
C GLU A 244 -15.97 -10.52 10.76
N THR A 245 -16.54 -11.73 10.71
CA THR A 245 -15.81 -13.01 10.80
C THR A 245 -16.06 -13.97 9.64
N ALA A 246 -17.02 -13.68 8.74
CA ALA A 246 -17.31 -14.51 7.57
C ALA A 246 -16.17 -14.56 6.52
N TYR A 247 -15.26 -13.60 6.56
CA TYR A 247 -14.11 -13.47 5.67
C TYR A 247 -12.92 -12.85 6.40
N ARG A 248 -11.73 -12.90 5.80
CA ARG A 248 -10.48 -12.55 6.49
C ARG A 248 -10.38 -11.05 6.81
N ASN A 249 -10.70 -10.17 5.85
CA ASN A 249 -10.73 -8.72 5.99
C ASN A 249 -11.86 -8.15 5.11
N VAL A 250 -12.40 -6.98 5.48
CA VAL A 250 -13.34 -6.25 4.62
C VAL A 250 -12.52 -5.53 3.54
N LEU A 251 -12.74 -5.83 2.26
CA LEU A 251 -12.17 -5.02 1.19
C LEU A 251 -12.79 -3.61 1.20
N ASP A 252 -11.97 -2.59 1.43
CA ASP A 252 -12.41 -1.20 1.38
C ASP A 252 -12.37 -0.68 -0.05
N VAL A 253 -13.37 -1.04 -0.86
CA VAL A 253 -13.49 -0.56 -2.26
C VAL A 253 -13.59 0.97 -2.32
N THR A 254 -14.13 1.60 -1.28
CA THR A 254 -14.28 3.06 -1.17
C THR A 254 -12.93 3.77 -1.11
N CYS A 255 -11.87 3.13 -0.62
CA CYS A 255 -10.55 3.75 -0.58
C CYS A 255 -9.99 4.02 -1.99
N ILE A 256 -10.41 3.27 -3.02
CA ILE A 256 -9.90 3.41 -4.39
C ILE A 256 -10.22 4.81 -4.94
N PRO A 257 -11.49 5.26 -5.05
CA PRO A 257 -11.78 6.61 -5.52
C PRO A 257 -11.27 7.70 -4.57
N VAL A 258 -11.19 7.43 -3.26
CA VAL A 258 -10.59 8.39 -2.31
C VAL A 258 -9.11 8.60 -2.63
N LEU A 259 -8.31 7.54 -2.74
CA LEU A 259 -6.89 7.66 -3.10
C LEU A 259 -6.72 8.28 -4.49
N LYS A 260 -7.53 7.88 -5.48
CA LYS A 260 -7.51 8.52 -6.80
C LYS A 260 -7.74 10.03 -6.72
N LYS A 261 -8.52 10.53 -5.77
CA LYS A 261 -8.68 11.98 -5.54
C LYS A 261 -7.53 12.59 -4.74
N GLU A 262 -7.04 11.89 -3.73
CA GLU A 262 -6.09 12.41 -2.74
C GLU A 262 -4.63 12.37 -3.18
N THR A 263 -4.24 11.35 -3.96
CA THR A 263 -2.88 11.11 -4.45
C THR A 263 -2.86 10.95 -5.97
N HIS A 264 -1.70 11.22 -6.56
CA HIS A 264 -1.39 10.94 -7.95
C HIS A 264 -0.83 9.52 -8.18
N LEU A 265 -0.48 8.80 -7.12
CA LEU A 265 0.15 7.49 -7.21
C LEU A 265 -0.85 6.40 -7.64
N PRO A 266 -0.39 5.33 -8.33
CA PRO A 266 -1.27 4.22 -8.71
C PRO A 266 -1.84 3.47 -7.51
N VAL A 267 -3.04 2.93 -7.68
CA VAL A 267 -3.78 2.17 -6.66
C VAL A 267 -4.19 0.81 -7.20
N ILE A 268 -3.58 -0.26 -6.69
CA ILE A 268 -3.92 -1.65 -7.00
C ILE A 268 -4.66 -2.30 -5.83
N VAL A 269 -5.26 -3.48 -6.07
CA VAL A 269 -6.00 -4.23 -5.05
C VAL A 269 -5.52 -5.67 -4.94
N ASP A 270 -5.44 -6.20 -3.72
CA ASP A 270 -5.20 -7.60 -3.41
C ASP A 270 -6.52 -8.27 -2.99
N PRO A 271 -7.29 -8.84 -3.94
CA PRO A 271 -8.56 -9.50 -3.63
C PRO A 271 -8.37 -10.82 -2.87
N SER A 272 -7.24 -11.50 -3.06
CA SER A 272 -6.94 -12.79 -2.43
C SER A 272 -6.80 -12.68 -0.92
N HIS A 273 -5.98 -11.74 -0.44
CA HIS A 273 -5.80 -11.57 1.00
C HIS A 273 -6.92 -10.77 1.68
N ALA A 274 -7.68 -9.98 0.91
CA ALA A 274 -8.87 -9.30 1.42
C ALA A 274 -9.94 -10.32 1.85
N GLY A 275 -10.49 -11.09 0.90
CA GLY A 275 -11.50 -12.10 1.21
C GLY A 275 -10.94 -13.32 1.95
N GLY A 276 -9.72 -13.75 1.60
CA GLY A 276 -9.06 -14.92 2.18
C GLY A 276 -9.64 -16.26 1.74
N LYS A 277 -10.42 -16.27 0.64
CA LYS A 277 -11.00 -17.47 0.02
C LYS A 277 -11.06 -17.33 -1.50
N ALA A 278 -10.68 -18.38 -2.23
CA ALA A 278 -10.55 -18.39 -3.68
C ALA A 278 -11.86 -17.98 -4.38
N TRP A 279 -13.01 -18.49 -3.92
CA TRP A 279 -14.32 -18.18 -4.50
C TRP A 279 -14.71 -16.69 -4.43
N MET A 280 -14.16 -15.93 -3.48
CA MET A 280 -14.41 -14.48 -3.36
C MET A 280 -13.55 -13.67 -4.33
N VAL A 281 -12.39 -14.20 -4.74
CA VAL A 281 -11.39 -13.46 -5.52
C VAL A 281 -11.99 -12.87 -6.80
N PRO A 282 -12.76 -13.60 -7.62
CA PRO A 282 -13.30 -13.03 -8.84
C PRO A 282 -14.27 -11.88 -8.60
N ALA A 283 -15.13 -11.97 -7.58
CA ALA A 283 -16.10 -10.92 -7.28
C ALA A 283 -15.40 -9.64 -6.80
N LEU A 284 -14.42 -9.79 -5.89
CA LEU A 284 -13.66 -8.67 -5.33
C LEU A 284 -12.75 -8.02 -6.38
N ALA A 285 -12.13 -8.80 -7.26
CA ALA A 285 -11.31 -8.31 -8.37
C ALA A 285 -12.14 -7.48 -9.36
N ARG A 286 -13.33 -7.97 -9.75
CA ARG A 286 -14.24 -7.23 -10.63
C ARG A 286 -14.70 -5.91 -10.01
N ALA A 287 -15.03 -5.92 -8.72
CA ALA A 287 -15.41 -4.71 -7.99
C ALA A 287 -14.27 -3.69 -7.94
N ALA A 288 -13.03 -4.13 -7.70
CA ALA A 288 -11.85 -3.27 -7.67
C ALA A 288 -11.60 -2.58 -9.03
N ILE A 289 -11.66 -3.33 -10.14
CA ILE A 289 -11.46 -2.75 -11.47
C ILE A 289 -12.59 -1.77 -11.81
N ALA A 290 -13.85 -2.15 -11.57
CA ALA A 290 -14.99 -1.26 -11.79
C ALA A 290 -14.92 0.03 -10.96
N ALA A 291 -14.32 -0.03 -9.77
CA ALA A 291 -14.08 1.14 -8.91
C ALA A 291 -12.88 2.01 -9.35
N GLY A 292 -12.11 1.56 -10.36
CA GLY A 292 -11.01 2.33 -10.95
C GLY A 292 -9.61 1.94 -10.49
N ALA A 293 -9.41 0.76 -9.89
CA ALA A 293 -8.08 0.27 -9.55
C ALA A 293 -7.19 0.13 -10.80
N ASP A 294 -5.89 0.42 -10.66
CA ASP A 294 -4.87 0.36 -11.72
C ASP A 294 -4.30 -1.02 -11.95
N GLY A 295 -4.64 -1.95 -11.07
CA GLY A 295 -4.15 -3.30 -11.16
C GLY A 295 -4.62 -4.17 -10.01
N LEU A 296 -4.24 -5.43 -10.09
CA LEU A 296 -4.57 -6.45 -9.11
C LEU A 296 -3.32 -7.24 -8.73
N LEU A 297 -3.26 -7.66 -7.47
CA LEU A 297 -2.29 -8.63 -6.98
C LEU A 297 -3.04 -9.91 -6.58
N VAL A 298 -2.94 -10.95 -7.40
CA VAL A 298 -3.78 -12.15 -7.30
C VAL A 298 -2.93 -13.37 -6.97
N GLU A 299 -3.36 -14.15 -5.98
CA GLU A 299 -2.76 -15.45 -5.69
C GLU A 299 -3.29 -16.49 -6.68
N MET A 300 -2.35 -17.13 -7.38
CA MET A 300 -2.62 -18.29 -8.24
C MET A 300 -1.56 -19.34 -7.96
N HIS A 301 -1.98 -20.58 -7.74
CA HIS A 301 -1.08 -21.71 -7.58
C HIS A 301 -1.39 -22.76 -8.66
N PRO A 302 -0.39 -23.40 -9.30
CA PRO A 302 -0.64 -24.42 -10.31
C PRO A 302 -1.49 -25.59 -9.78
N ASN A 303 -1.31 -25.93 -8.50
CA ASN A 303 -2.09 -26.94 -7.80
C ASN A 303 -2.43 -26.47 -6.37
N PRO A 304 -3.49 -25.68 -6.14
CA PRO A 304 -3.74 -25.05 -4.84
C PRO A 304 -3.82 -26.03 -3.66
N CYS A 305 -4.29 -27.25 -3.89
CA CYS A 305 -4.41 -28.29 -2.88
C CYS A 305 -3.07 -28.74 -2.28
N GLU A 306 -1.96 -28.53 -3.00
CA GLU A 306 -0.60 -28.89 -2.58
C GLU A 306 0.21 -27.69 -2.07
N ALA A 307 -0.37 -26.48 -2.08
CA ALA A 307 0.34 -25.27 -1.70
C ALA A 307 0.79 -25.31 -0.23
N TRP A 308 2.04 -24.93 0.02
CA TRP A 308 2.63 -24.91 1.36
C TRP A 308 2.11 -23.76 2.23
N CYS A 309 1.53 -22.75 1.58
CA CYS A 309 0.94 -21.58 2.23
C CYS A 309 -0.34 -21.18 1.50
N ASP A 310 -1.35 -20.78 2.27
CA ASP A 310 -2.47 -19.97 1.76
C ASP A 310 -3.27 -20.63 0.61
N ALA A 311 -3.31 -21.98 0.60
CA ALA A 311 -4.05 -22.80 -0.35
C ALA A 311 -5.51 -22.35 -0.56
N ASP A 312 -6.19 -21.96 0.52
CA ASP A 312 -7.60 -21.59 0.54
C ASP A 312 -7.97 -20.39 -0.34
N GLN A 313 -7.02 -19.50 -0.63
CA GLN A 313 -7.28 -18.26 -1.37
C GLN A 313 -6.60 -18.19 -2.74
N ALA A 314 -5.78 -19.18 -3.07
CA ALA A 314 -5.14 -19.27 -4.37
C ALA A 314 -6.13 -19.80 -5.41
N LEU A 315 -6.25 -19.09 -6.53
CA LEU A 315 -6.96 -19.62 -7.70
C LEU A 315 -6.12 -20.73 -8.35
N ASN A 316 -6.77 -21.70 -8.97
CA ASN A 316 -6.11 -22.59 -9.92
C ASN A 316 -5.94 -21.88 -11.30
N PRO A 317 -5.16 -22.46 -12.23
CA PRO A 317 -4.93 -21.83 -13.54
C PRO A 317 -6.20 -21.53 -14.34
N GLN A 318 -7.18 -22.43 -14.35
CA GLN A 318 -8.42 -22.26 -15.11
C GLN A 318 -9.30 -21.14 -14.52
N GLU A 319 -9.38 -21.07 -13.19
CA GLU A 319 -10.08 -19.99 -12.50
C GLU A 319 -9.40 -18.64 -12.76
N PHE A 320 -8.07 -18.61 -12.80
CA PHE A 320 -7.30 -17.41 -13.10
C PHE A 320 -7.52 -16.93 -14.54
N GLU A 321 -7.51 -17.83 -15.52
CA GLU A 321 -7.81 -17.51 -16.93
C GLU A 321 -9.25 -16.98 -17.09
N SER A 322 -10.22 -17.63 -16.46
CA SER A 322 -11.62 -17.19 -16.43
C SER A 322 -11.76 -15.79 -15.81
N LEU A 323 -11.02 -15.53 -14.73
CA LEU A 323 -10.96 -14.21 -14.11
C LEU A 323 -10.44 -13.17 -15.12
N MET A 324 -9.31 -13.41 -15.78
CA MET A 324 -8.73 -12.49 -16.76
C MET A 324 -9.71 -12.14 -17.89
N GLY A 325 -10.44 -13.14 -18.41
CA GLY A 325 -11.49 -12.92 -19.40
C GLY A 325 -12.59 -11.96 -18.92
N SER A 326 -13.06 -12.16 -17.69
CA SER A 326 -14.09 -11.28 -17.09
C SER A 326 -13.58 -9.86 -16.82
N LEU A 327 -12.32 -9.72 -16.38
CA LEU A 327 -11.70 -8.43 -16.10
C LEU A 327 -11.50 -7.61 -17.37
N LYS A 328 -11.16 -8.25 -18.49
CA LYS A 328 -11.02 -7.60 -19.80
C LYS A 328 -12.31 -6.92 -20.22
N GLY A 329 -13.45 -7.59 -20.01
CA GLY A 329 -14.78 -7.02 -20.28
C GLY A 329 -15.07 -5.78 -19.42
N ILE A 330 -14.81 -5.87 -18.12
CA ILE A 330 -15.07 -4.75 -17.19
C ILE A 330 -14.14 -3.56 -17.46
N ALA A 331 -12.85 -3.81 -17.66
CA ALA A 331 -11.90 -2.76 -18.03
C ALA A 331 -12.39 -2.02 -19.28
N GLY A 332 -12.85 -2.74 -20.30
CA GLY A 332 -13.41 -2.16 -21.51
C GLY A 332 -14.63 -1.25 -21.25
N VAL A 333 -15.55 -1.65 -20.36
CA VAL A 333 -16.73 -0.84 -19.99
C VAL A 333 -16.34 0.50 -19.39
N ILE A 334 -15.24 0.56 -18.63
CA ILE A 334 -14.74 1.81 -18.02
C ILE A 334 -13.68 2.51 -18.88
N GLY A 335 -13.55 2.14 -20.17
CA GLY A 335 -12.64 2.79 -21.12
C GLY A 335 -11.16 2.44 -20.95
N ARG A 336 -10.85 1.36 -20.24
CA ARG A 336 -9.48 0.87 -19.99
C ARG A 336 -9.21 -0.44 -20.73
N SER A 337 -7.95 -0.83 -20.80
CA SER A 337 -7.53 -2.15 -21.28
C SER A 337 -7.00 -3.02 -20.15
N LEU A 338 -6.88 -4.33 -20.40
CA LEU A 338 -6.21 -5.31 -19.54
C LEU A 338 -5.01 -5.86 -20.29
#